data_AF-A0A7J7C4F5-F1
#
_entry.id   AF-A0A7J7C4F5-F1
#
_cell.length_a   1.000
_cell.length_b   1.000
_cell.length_c   1.000
_cell.angle_alpha   90.00
_cell.angle_beta   90.00
_cell.angle_gamma   90.00
#
_symmetry.space_group_name_H-M   'P 1'
#
loop_
_entity.id
_entity.type
_entity.pdbx_description
1 polymer ?
#
loop_
_entity_poly.entity_id
_entity_poly.type
_entity_poly.pdbx_seq_one_letter_code
_entity_poly.pdbx_strand_id
1 'polypeptide(L)'
;MLEIISGQKNRGFYNLQNSQGLLPYAWKLWIEGKGLELIDPDIVCTCPISDALRWINIALLCVQDDPADRPTMSNVALMLGSNSVTIATSTPYG
;
A
#
# COMPACT_ATOMS: atom_id res chain seq x y z
N MET A 1 -1.01 5.01 5.69
CA MET A 1 -0.50 3.63 5.63
C MET A 1 0.71 3.52 4.71
N LEU A 2 0.61 3.92 3.44
CA LEU A 2 1.78 3.94 2.53
C LEU A 2 2.97 4.70 3.11
N GLU A 3 2.77 5.88 3.71
CA GLU A 3 3.86 6.65 4.35
C GLU A 3 4.52 5.93 5.53
N ILE A 4 3.78 5.07 6.23
CA ILE A 4 4.32 4.27 7.35
C ILE A 4 5.14 3.12 6.78
N ILE A 5 4.57 2.39 5.82
CA ILE A 5 5.22 1.23 5.19
C ILE A 5 6.51 1.63 4.48
N SER A 6 6.53 2.79 3.85
CA SER A 6 7.70 3.27 3.09
C SER A 6 8.69 4.11 3.89
N GLY A 7 8.34 4.50 5.12
CA GLY A 7 9.11 5.49 5.89
C GLY A 7 9.14 6.89 5.28
N GLN A 8 8.40 7.13 4.19
CA GLN A 8 8.50 8.36 3.41
C GLN A 8 7.22 9.19 3.48
N LYS A 9 7.38 10.49 3.74
CA LYS A 9 6.28 11.46 3.73
C LYS A 9 5.85 11.74 2.30
N ASN A 10 4.55 11.75 2.04
CA ASN A 10 3.96 12.03 0.72
C ASN A 10 4.41 13.38 0.16
N ARG A 11 4.51 14.42 1.02
CA ARG A 11 5.01 15.75 0.63
C ARG A 11 6.53 15.81 0.37
N GLY A 12 7.31 14.90 0.96
CA GLY A 12 8.76 14.83 0.76
C GLY A 12 9.15 14.02 -0.48
N PHE A 13 8.25 13.17 -0.96
CA PHE A 13 8.48 12.22 -2.04
C PHE A 13 8.74 12.87 -3.41
N TYR A 14 8.17 14.05 -3.65
CA TYR A 14 8.36 14.82 -4.88
C TYR A 14 9.84 15.12 -5.20
N ASN A 15 10.70 15.23 -4.18
CA ASN A 15 12.12 15.51 -4.38
C ASN A 15 12.97 14.26 -4.66
N LEU A 16 12.48 13.06 -4.34
CA LEU A 16 13.25 11.81 -4.47
C LEU A 16 13.08 11.13 -5.83
N GLN A 17 11.90 11.21 -6.46
CA GLN A 17 11.57 10.45 -7.68
C GLN A 17 10.86 11.30 -8.71
N ASN A 18 11.57 12.30 -9.25
CA ASN A 18 11.15 13.09 -10.41
C ASN A 18 9.74 13.70 -10.28
N SER A 19 9.40 14.24 -9.11
CA SER A 19 8.12 14.91 -8.87
C SER A 19 6.88 14.01 -8.93
N GLN A 20 7.02 12.68 -8.86
CA GLN A 20 5.88 11.80 -8.62
C GLN A 20 5.54 11.79 -7.12
N GLY A 21 4.25 11.81 -6.77
CA GLY A 21 3.81 11.63 -5.38
C GLY A 21 4.04 10.18 -4.92
N LEU A 22 3.97 9.94 -3.61
CA LEU A 22 4.15 8.60 -3.05
C LEU A 22 3.11 7.60 -3.59
N LEU A 23 1.86 8.06 -3.77
CA LEU A 23 0.78 7.22 -4.27
C LEU A 23 1.01 6.73 -5.73
N PRO A 24 1.26 7.60 -6.72
CA PRO A 24 1.63 7.16 -8.07
C PRO A 24 2.81 6.19 -8.11
N TYR A 25 3.82 6.43 -7.28
CA TYR A 25 4.98 5.53 -7.19
C TYR A 25 4.61 4.16 -6.60
N ALA A 26 3.85 4.14 -5.51
CA ALA A 26 3.37 2.90 -4.88
C ALA A 26 2.56 2.06 -5.88
N TRP A 27 1.67 2.69 -6.65
CA TRP A 27 0.93 2.02 -7.72
C TRP A 27 1.85 1.45 -8.79
N LYS A 28 2.83 2.21 -9.27
CA LYS A 28 3.81 1.74 -10.25
C LYS A 28 4.52 0.47 -9.77
N LEU A 29 5.09 0.51 -8.56
CA LEU A 29 5.77 -0.66 -7.98
C LEU A 29 4.83 -1.84 -7.81
N TRP A 30 3.59 -1.60 -7.37
CA TRP A 30 2.61 -2.68 -7.19
C TRP A 30 2.29 -3.39 -8.51
N ILE A 31 2.05 -2.64 -9.58
CA ILE A 31 1.77 -3.18 -10.92
C ILE A 31 2.98 -3.94 -11.48
N GLU A 32 4.19 -3.44 -11.24
CA GLU A 32 5.43 -4.10 -11.66
C GLU A 32 5.76 -5.35 -10.81
N GLY A 33 4.94 -5.69 -9.80
CA GLY A 33 5.20 -6.80 -8.87
C GLY A 33 6.37 -6.52 -7.91
N LYS A 34 6.77 -5.25 -7.78
CA LYS A 34 7.91 -4.76 -6.98
C LYS A 34 7.47 -4.09 -5.68
N GLY A 35 6.33 -4.51 -5.11
CA GLY A 35 5.83 -3.95 -3.85
C GLY A 35 6.84 -4.01 -2.69
N LEU A 36 7.79 -4.94 -2.73
CA LEU A 36 8.89 -5.04 -1.77
C LEU A 36 9.80 -3.81 -1.76
N GLU A 37 10.02 -3.17 -2.91
CA GLU A 37 10.85 -1.96 -3.03
C GLU A 37 10.20 -0.74 -2.35
N LEU A 38 8.92 -0.84 -1.98
CA LEU A 38 8.21 0.18 -1.23
C LEU A 38 8.37 0.04 0.28
N ILE A 39 8.83 -1.11 0.78
CA ILE A 39 8.86 -1.41 2.23
C ILE A 39 10.14 -0.85 2.84
N ASP A 40 9.99 -0.09 3.93
CA ASP A 40 11.08 0.39 4.76
C ASP A 40 11.87 -0.79 5.35
N PRO A 41 13.21 -0.83 5.20
CA PRO A 41 14.06 -1.84 5.82
C PRO A 41 13.80 -2.07 7.32
N ASP A 42 13.46 -1.02 8.07
CA ASP A 42 13.17 -1.13 9.51
C ASP A 42 11.85 -1.88 9.78
N ILE A 43 10.91 -1.84 8.84
CA ILE A 43 9.66 -2.62 8.89
C ILE A 43 9.90 -4.09 8.57
N VAL A 44 10.82 -4.39 7.65
CA VAL A 44 11.21 -5.77 7.33
C VAL A 44 11.78 -6.50 8.55
N CYS A 45 12.41 -5.75 9.46
CA CYS A 45 12.96 -6.31 10.70
C CYS A 45 11.89 -6.61 11.76
N THR A 46 10.70 -6.02 11.66
CA THR A 46 9.68 -6.05 12.72
C THR A 46 8.39 -6.78 12.35
N CYS A 47 8.15 -7.06 11.07
CA CYS A 47 6.99 -7.82 10.63
C CYS A 47 7.29 -8.73 9.43
N PRO A 48 6.50 -9.80 9.23
CA PRO A 48 6.62 -10.63 8.04
C PRO A 48 6.40 -9.80 6.77
N ILE A 49 7.24 -10.04 5.77
CA ILE A 49 7.14 -9.40 4.45
C ILE A 49 5.74 -9.59 3.83
N SER A 50 5.13 -10.77 4.03
CA SER A 50 3.77 -11.05 3.57
C SER A 50 2.73 -10.11 4.17
N ASP A 51 2.89 -9.74 5.44
CA ASP A 51 1.98 -8.83 6.13
C ASP A 51 2.19 -7.39 5.63
N ALA A 52 3.44 -6.98 5.44
CA ALA A 52 3.76 -5.68 4.85
C ALA A 52 3.19 -5.53 3.42
N LEU A 53 3.36 -6.54 2.55
CA LEU A 53 2.76 -6.57 1.20
C LEU A 53 1.23 -6.53 1.27
N ARG A 54 0.64 -7.24 2.24
CA ARG A 54 -0.81 -7.21 2.47
C ARG A 54 -1.29 -5.82 2.91
N TRP A 55 -0.53 -5.12 3.75
CA TRP A 55 -0.85 -3.74 4.13
C TRP A 55 -0.71 -2.78 2.95
N ILE A 56 0.26 -2.98 2.05
CA ILE A 56 0.35 -2.21 0.79
C ILE A 56 -0.94 -2.41 -0.02
N ASN A 57 -1.37 -3.65 -0.21
CA ASN A 57 -2.61 -3.96 -0.94
C ASN A 57 -3.84 -3.27 -0.32
N ILE A 58 -4.00 -3.37 1.01
CA ILE A 58 -5.09 -2.68 1.74
C ILE A 58 -5.00 -1.16 1.52
N ALA A 59 -3.80 -0.59 1.63
CA ALA A 59 -3.60 0.84 1.44
C ALA A 59 -3.99 1.31 0.04
N LEU A 60 -3.69 0.52 -1.00
CA LEU A 60 -4.05 0.80 -2.39
C LEU A 60 -5.56 0.65 -2.63
N LEU A 61 -6.22 -0.36 -2.04
CA LEU A 61 -7.67 -0.49 -2.09
C LEU A 61 -8.40 0.74 -1.50
N CYS A 62 -7.88 1.30 -0.41
CA CYS A 62 -8.46 2.49 0.23
C CYS A 62 -8.43 3.76 -0.64
N VAL A 63 -7.61 3.78 -1.69
CA VAL A 63 -7.38 4.95 -2.55
C VAL A 63 -7.70 4.65 -4.02
N GLN A 64 -8.53 3.64 -4.27
CA GLN A 64 -9.03 3.36 -5.60
C GLN A 64 -9.74 4.58 -6.21
N ASP A 65 -9.62 4.75 -7.51
CA ASP A 65 -10.26 5.86 -8.22
C ASP A 65 -11.78 5.78 -8.08
N ASP A 66 -12.37 4.60 -8.33
CA ASP A 66 -13.80 4.35 -8.08
C ASP A 66 -14.08 4.27 -6.57
N PRO A 67 -14.93 5.16 -6.01
CA PRO A 67 -15.34 5.07 -4.61
C PRO A 67 -16.04 3.76 -4.24
N ALA A 68 -16.70 3.07 -5.19
CA ALA A 68 -17.38 1.81 -4.94
C ALA A 68 -16.42 0.66 -4.61
N ASP A 69 -15.18 0.73 -5.11
CA ASP A 69 -14.12 -0.26 -4.84
C ASP A 69 -13.38 -0.01 -3.52
N ARG A 70 -13.60 1.15 -2.89
CA ARG A 70 -12.95 1.48 -1.63
C ARG A 70 -13.60 0.70 -0.49
N PRO A 71 -12.83 -0.05 0.31
CA PRO A 71 -13.37 -0.74 1.48
C PRO A 71 -13.85 0.27 2.52
N THR A 72 -14.90 -0.10 3.25
CA THR A 72 -15.32 0.65 4.43
C THR A 72 -14.24 0.55 5.52
N MET A 73 -14.19 1.54 6.42
CA MET A 73 -13.23 1.49 7.54
C MET A 73 -13.40 0.27 8.45
N SER A 74 -14.61 -0.28 8.56
CA SER A 74 -14.85 -1.55 9.27
C SER A 74 -14.19 -2.72 8.55
N ASN A 75 -14.27 -2.77 7.21
CA ASN A 75 -13.62 -3.81 6.42
C ASN A 75 -12.10 -3.69 6.51
N VAL A 76 -11.55 -2.46 6.50
CA VAL A 76 -10.12 -2.22 6.69
C VAL A 76 -9.66 -2.73 8.07
N ALA A 77 -10.41 -2.47 9.14
CA ALA A 77 -10.09 -2.98 10.48
C ALA A 77 -10.10 -4.52 10.53
N LEU A 78 -11.09 -5.16 9.87
CA LEU A 78 -11.15 -6.63 9.76
C LEU A 78 -9.98 -7.20 8.95
N MET A 79 -9.63 -6.57 7.82
CA MET A 79 -8.51 -6.99 6.99
C MET A 79 -7.19 -6.90 7.77
N LEU A 80 -6.99 -5.84 8.57
CA LEU A 80 -5.79 -5.69 9.40
C LEU A 80 -5.76 -6.67 10.59
N GLY A 81 -6.90 -6.94 11.21
CA GLY A 81 -7.01 -7.78 12.41
C GLY A 81 -7.08 -9.28 12.16
N SER A 82 -7.21 -9.74 10.91
CA SER A 82 -7.39 -11.15 10.60
C SER A 82 -6.63 -11.57 9.35
N ASN A 83 -5.59 -12.39 9.51
CA ASN A 83 -4.76 -12.91 8.41
C ASN A 83 -5.49 -13.92 7.50
N SER A 84 -6.66 -14.39 7.91
CA SER A 84 -7.52 -15.32 7.17
C SER A 84 -8.46 -14.64 6.17
N VAL A 85 -8.58 -13.31 6.20
CA VAL A 85 -9.45 -12.58 5.26
C VAL A 85 -8.75 -12.51 3.90
N THR A 86 -9.36 -13.12 2.89
CA THR A 86 -8.97 -12.96 1.48
C THR A 86 -9.20 -11.52 1.07
N ILE A 87 -8.12 -10.83 0.69
CA ILE A 87 -8.16 -9.45 0.23
C ILE A 87 -8.10 -9.46 -1.30
N ALA A 88 -8.98 -8.69 -1.94
CA ALA A 88 -8.92 -8.49 -3.38
C ALA A 88 -7.57 -7.86 -3.76
N THR A 89 -6.98 -8.29 -4.86
CA THR A 89 -5.76 -7.67 -5.37
C THR A 89 -6.11 -6.28 -5.91
N SER A 90 -5.46 -5.23 -5.42
CA SER A 90 -5.68 -3.88 -5.94
C SER A 90 -5.21 -3.81 -7.38
N THR A 91 -6.14 -3.56 -8.31
CA THR A 91 -5.84 -3.29 -9.72
C THR A 91 -5.86 -1.77 -9.94
N PRO A 92 -4.92 -1.21 -10.73
CA PRO A 92 -4.86 0.23 -10.98
C PRO A 92 -5.98 0.74 -11.91
N TYR A 93 -6.72 -0.17 -12.51
CA TYR A 93 -7.87 0.11 -13.35
C TYR A 93 -8.89 -1.01 -13.07
N GLY A 94 -10.07 -0.64 -12.60
CA GLY A 94 -11.25 -1.51 -12.64
C GLY A 94 -11.64 -1.81 -14.08
#